data_AF-A0A922JEB7-F1
#
_entry.id   AF-A0A922JEB7-F1
#
_cell.length_a   1.000
_cell.length_b   1.000
_cell.length_c   1.000
_cell.angle_alpha   90.00
_cell.angle_beta   90.00
_cell.angle_gamma   90.00
#
_symmetry.space_group_name_H-M   'P 1'
#
loop_
_entity.id
_entity.type
_entity.pdbx_description
1 polymer ?
#
loop_
_entity_poly.entity_id
_entity_poly.type
_entity_poly.pdbx_seq_one_letter_code
_entity_poly.pdbx_strand_id
1 'polypeptide(L)'
;MENFQCRYTITEGDVLGEKLKSIEYEMKFVADHGGGCICKMSSEYYSDQELEFKDEDIEFGKERATEIYKVVETYLLTNPLSYL
;
A
#
# COMPACT_ATOMS: atom_id res chain seq x y z
N MET A 1 3.17 11.56 20.03
CA MET A 1 3.00 11.84 18.60
C MET A 1 2.64 10.52 17.98
N GLU A 2 1.41 10.37 17.50
CA GLU A 2 1.04 9.15 16.78
C GLU A 2 1.83 9.11 15.48
N ASN A 3 2.56 8.01 15.26
CA ASN A 3 3.16 7.75 13.97
C ASN A 3 2.06 7.11 13.14
N PHE A 4 1.44 7.87 12.24
CA PHE A 4 0.44 7.37 11.29
C PHE A 4 1.09 6.44 10.27
N GLN A 5 1.51 5.28 10.77
CA GLN A 5 2.29 4.30 10.07
C GLN A 5 1.69 2.93 10.34
N CYS A 6 1.42 2.19 9.27
CA CYS A 6 0.96 0.81 9.33
C CYS A 6 1.99 -0.05 8.61
N ARG A 7 2.46 -1.09 9.27
CA ARG A 7 3.34 -2.09 8.68
C ARG A 7 2.69 -3.44 8.83
N TYR A 8 2.57 -4.18 7.73
CA TYR A 8 2.01 -5.51 7.74
C TYR A 8 2.75 -6.40 6.75
N THR A 9 2.72 -7.70 7.01
CA THR A 9 3.37 -8.70 6.16
C THR A 9 2.31 -9.68 5.69
N ILE A 10 2.29 -9.92 4.38
CA ILE A 10 1.52 -11.01 3.79
C ILE A 10 2.43 -12.23 3.75
N THR A 11 2.02 -13.30 4.43
CA THR A 11 2.75 -14.59 4.48
C THR A 11 1.99 -15.74 3.81
N GLU A 12 0.72 -15.51 3.45
CA GLU A 12 -0.14 -16.50 2.78
C GLU A 12 -1.09 -15.80 1.79
N GLY A 13 -1.62 -16.55 0.82
CA GLY A 13 -2.62 -16.11 -0.14
C GLY A 13 -2.12 -15.99 -1.59
N ASP A 14 -3.06 -15.97 -2.53
CA ASP A 14 -2.78 -16.04 -3.98
C ASP A 14 -1.86 -14.94 -4.50
N VAL A 15 -1.81 -13.80 -3.81
CA VAL A 15 -0.94 -12.66 -4.15
C VAL A 15 0.55 -13.00 -4.10
N LEU A 16 0.95 -14.01 -3.32
CA LEU A 16 2.35 -14.45 -3.24
C LEU A 16 2.78 -15.28 -4.48
N GLY A 17 1.81 -15.84 -5.20
CA GLY A 17 2.06 -16.80 -6.27
C GLY A 17 2.94 -17.96 -5.80
N GLU A 18 3.75 -18.50 -6.72
CA GLU A 18 4.65 -19.62 -6.42
C GLU A 18 6.04 -19.18 -5.97
N LYS A 19 6.40 -17.92 -6.21
CA LYS A 19 7.78 -17.44 -6.06
C LYS A 19 8.00 -16.68 -4.76
N LEU A 20 7.00 -15.99 -4.21
CA LEU A 20 7.21 -15.15 -3.03
C LEU A 20 6.97 -15.93 -1.74
N LYS A 21 7.84 -15.72 -0.77
CA LYS A 21 7.64 -16.18 0.62
C LYS A 21 6.77 -15.23 1.41
N SER A 22 7.00 -13.94 1.22
CA SER A 22 6.24 -12.89 1.89
C SER A 22 6.39 -11.56 1.15
N ILE A 23 5.45 -10.67 1.43
CA ILE A 23 5.52 -9.27 1.02
C ILE A 23 5.34 -8.41 2.27
N GLU A 24 6.27 -7.52 2.55
CA GLU A 24 6.13 -6.51 3.59
C GLU A 24 5.64 -5.21 2.97
N TYR A 25 4.57 -4.67 3.54
CA TYR A 25 4.05 -3.37 3.17
C TYR A 25 4.22 -2.40 4.34
N GLU A 26 4.64 -1.19 4.01
CA GLU A 26 4.65 -0.07 4.93
C GLU A 26 3.88 1.10 4.31
N MET A 27 2.98 1.68 5.10
CA MET A 27 2.18 2.83 4.73
C MET A 27 2.40 3.91 5.77
N LYS A 28 2.71 5.12 5.36
CA LYS A 28 2.96 6.26 6.23
C LYS A 28 2.25 7.49 5.74
N PHE A 29 1.45 8.11 6.60
CA PHE A 29 0.73 9.34 6.32
C PHE A 29 1.47 10.50 6.96
N VAL A 30 1.77 11.52 6.16
CA VAL A 30 2.40 12.76 6.60
C VAL A 30 1.46 13.91 6.31
N ALA A 31 1.20 14.76 7.30
CA ALA A 31 0.35 15.93 7.11
C ALA A 31 0.89 16.80 5.96
N ASP A 32 -0.02 17.24 5.09
CA ASP A 32 0.26 18.24 4.08
C ASP A 32 -0.19 19.63 4.56
N HIS A 33 0.45 20.69 4.05
CA HIS A 33 0.16 22.07 4.43
C HIS A 33 -1.27 22.51 4.05
N GLY A 34 -1.94 21.79 3.14
CA GLY A 34 -3.31 22.05 2.69
C GLY A 34 -4.41 21.41 3.55
N GLY A 35 -4.10 20.80 4.70
CA GLY A 35 -5.09 20.13 5.54
C GLY A 35 -5.44 18.69 5.11
N GLY A 36 -4.74 18.17 4.09
CA GLY A 36 -4.75 16.77 3.71
C GLY A 36 -3.53 16.01 4.23
N CYS A 37 -3.20 14.89 3.58
CA CYS A 37 -2.00 14.14 3.88
C CYS A 37 -1.35 13.57 2.61
N ILE A 38 -0.05 13.30 2.69
CA ILE A 38 0.71 12.53 1.71
C ILE A 38 0.81 11.11 2.24
N CYS A 39 0.23 10.15 1.52
CA CYS A 39 0.41 8.72 1.78
C CYS A 39 1.67 8.23 1.07
N LYS A 40 2.67 7.79 1.83
CA LYS A 40 3.87 7.12 1.34
C LYS A 40 3.70 5.62 1.53
N MET A 41 3.83 4.86 0.46
CA MET A 41 3.74 3.41 0.50
C MET A 41 5.04 2.79 -0.01
N SER A 42 5.54 1.79 0.69
CA SER A 42 6.61 0.90 0.22
C SER A 42 6.15 -0.54 0.30
N SER A 43 6.72 -1.36 -0.59
CA SER A 43 6.46 -2.79 -0.69
C SER A 43 7.79 -3.50 -0.92
N GLU A 44 8.12 -4.44 -0.04
CA GLU A 44 9.34 -5.24 -0.10
C GLU A 44 8.96 -6.70 -0.34
N TYR A 45 9.57 -7.31 -1.35
CA TYR A 45 9.23 -8.65 -1.82
C TYR A 45 10.33 -9.63 -1.45
N TYR A 46 9.98 -10.69 -0.74
CA TYR A 46 10.93 -11.68 -0.24
C TYR A 46 10.73 -13.02 -0.94
N SER A 47 11.81 -13.59 -1.45
CA SER A 47 11.83 -14.90 -2.13
C SER A 47 13.15 -15.62 -1.90
N ASP A 48 13.11 -16.95 -1.93
CA ASP A 48 14.31 -17.79 -2.03
C ASP A 48 14.81 -17.96 -3.48
N GLN A 49 14.00 -17.54 -4.44
CA GLN A 49 14.31 -17.60 -5.86
C GLN A 49 14.72 -16.21 -6.34
N GLU A 50 15.42 -16.17 -7.45
CA GLU A 50 15.72 -14.90 -8.12
C GLU A 50 14.42 -14.29 -8.64
N LEU A 51 14.13 -13.07 -8.18
CA LEU A 51 12.99 -12.29 -8.63
C LEU A 51 13.45 -11.33 -9.72
N GLU A 52 12.80 -11.39 -10.87
CA GLU A 52 12.94 -10.39 -11.91
C GLU A 52 11.66 -9.56 -11.92
N PHE A 53 11.77 -8.28 -11.57
CA PHE A 53 10.68 -7.31 -11.70
C PHE A 53 10.88 -6.53 -12.98
N LYS A 54 9.85 -6.50 -13.83
CA LYS A 54 9.82 -5.58 -14.96
C LYS A 54 9.17 -4.27 -14.52
N ASP A 55 9.52 -3.18 -15.20
CA ASP A 55 8.92 -1.86 -14.92
C ASP A 55 7.38 -1.90 -15.04
N GLU A 56 6.86 -2.71 -15.97
CA GLU A 56 5.42 -2.94 -16.15
C GLU A 56 4.76 -3.59 -14.91
N ASP A 57 5.42 -4.54 -14.25
CA ASP A 57 4.91 -5.20 -13.04
C ASP A 57 4.85 -4.21 -11.86
N ILE A 58 5.89 -3.37 -11.76
CA ILE A 58 5.97 -2.32 -10.72
C ILE A 58 4.88 -1.27 -10.94
N GLU A 59 4.69 -0.83 -12.18
CA GLU A 59 3.69 0.18 -12.49
C GLU A 59 2.27 -0.35 -12.29
N PHE A 60 1.99 -1.59 -12.72
CA PHE A 60 0.72 -2.25 -12.46
C PHE A 60 0.40 -2.34 -10.96
N GLY A 61 1.39 -2.69 -10.14
CA GLY A 61 1.25 -2.71 -8.68
C GLY A 61 0.91 -1.34 -8.09
N LYS A 62 1.59 -0.29 -8.56
CA LYS A 62 1.34 1.10 -8.13
C LYS A 62 -0.03 1.60 -8.55
N GLU A 63 -0.45 1.35 -9.79
CA GLU A 63 -1.76 1.74 -10.31
C GLU A 63 -2.88 1.09 -9.49
N ARG A 64 -2.79 -0.23 -9.27
CA ARG A 64 -3.78 -0.99 -8.49
C ARG A 64 -3.90 -0.46 -7.06
N ALA A 65 -2.78 -0.18 -6.39
CA ALA A 65 -2.81 0.40 -5.04
C ALA A 65 -3.43 1.80 -5.05
N THR A 66 -3.07 2.62 -6.03
CA THR A 66 -3.61 3.98 -6.19
C THR A 66 -5.12 3.96 -6.41
N GLU A 67 -5.64 3.04 -7.23
CA GLU A 67 -7.08 2.90 -7.46
C GLU A 67 -7.84 2.54 -6.18
N ILE A 68 -7.35 1.57 -5.40
CA ILE A 68 -7.94 1.20 -4.11
C ILE A 68 -8.00 2.42 -3.18
N TYR A 69 -6.90 3.17 -3.08
CA TYR A 69 -6.84 4.37 -2.24
C TYR A 69 -7.80 5.46 -2.68
N LYS A 70 -7.94 5.71 -4.00
CA LYS A 70 -8.90 6.69 -4.52
C LYS A 70 -10.34 6.36 -4.16
N VAL A 71 -10.70 5.07 -4.17
CA VAL A 71 -12.05 4.63 -3.78
C VAL A 71 -12.29 4.91 -2.29
N VAL A 72 -11.33 4.56 -1.43
CA VAL A 72 -11.43 4.81 0.02
C VAL A 72 -11.48 6.31 0.32
N GLU A 73 -10.61 7.10 -0.31
CA GLU A 73 -10.60 8.57 -0.17
C GLU A 73 -11.94 9.18 -0.57
N THR A 74 -12.48 8.80 -1.74
CA THR A 74 -13.79 9.28 -2.23
C THR A 74 -14.90 8.92 -1.25
N TYR A 75 -14.88 7.70 -0.71
CA TYR A 75 -15.85 7.27 0.30
C TYR A 75 -15.76 8.12 1.57
N LEU A 76 -14.56 8.34 2.12
CA LEU A 76 -14.37 9.12 3.34
C LEU A 76 -14.75 10.59 3.15
N LEU A 77 -14.44 11.18 1.99
CA LEU A 77 -14.82 12.56 1.66
C LEU A 77 -16.34 12.75 1.56
N THR A 78 -17.06 11.73 1.09
CA THR A 78 -18.53 11.76 1.00
C THR A 78 -19.22 11.36 2.30
N ASN A 79 -18.50 10.78 3.26
CA ASN A 79 -19.02 10.27 4.53
C ASN A 79 -18.20 10.77 5.73
N PRO A 80 -18.19 12.08 6.05
CA PRO A 80 -17.31 12.66 7.07
C PRO A 80 -17.57 12.17 8.52
N LEU A 81 -18.63 11.41 8.75
CA LEU A 81 -18.97 10.82 10.06
C LEU A 81 -18.64 9.32 10.13
N SER A 82 -18.03 8.72 9.10
CA SER A 82 -17.75 7.28 9.07
C SER A 82 -16.48 6.89 9.83
N TYR A 83 -15.69 7.87 10.28
CA TYR A 83 -14.49 7.68 11.06
C TYR A 83 -14.56 8.55 12.33
N LEU A 84 -13.94 8.07 13.41
CA LEU A 84 -13.95 8.66 14.76
C LEU A 84 -12.63 9.39 15.04
#